data_AF-A0A395V9N6-F1
#
_entry.id   AF-A0A395V9N6-F1
#
_cell.length_a   1.000
_cell.length_b   1.000
_cell.length_c   1.000
_cell.angle_alpha   90.00
_cell.angle_beta   90.00
_cell.angle_gamma   90.00
#
_symmetry.space_group_name_H-M   'P 1'
#
loop_
_entity.id
_entity.type
_entity.pdbx_description
1 polymer ?
#
loop_
_entity_poly.entity_id
_entity_poly.type
_entity_poly.pdbx_seq_one_letter_code
_entity_poly.pdbx_strand_id
1 'polypeptide(L)'
;MEAMIWIGLIILFVVVEIATVGLTSIWFAGGALISLILCLCGVGLGWQIGVFFVVSLILVAFTRPWAVKYLKPHLIRTNYEQAIGENVCLTETVDNQRGTGTAVYKGQEWTARASEDGKRYEAGTIVKVKEIRGVTMYVTESGLMPQVPTTPQTEQKAE
;
A
#
# COMPACT_ATOMS: atom_id res chain seq x y z
N MET A 1 13.19 -34.00 32.47
CA MET A 1 12.60 -34.30 31.14
C MET A 1 11.80 -33.11 30.60
N GLU A 2 10.94 -32.49 31.41
CA GLU A 2 10.09 -31.35 31.00
C GLU A 2 10.87 -30.18 30.37
N ALA A 3 12.01 -29.78 30.95
CA ALA A 3 12.86 -28.73 30.39
C ALA A 3 13.35 -29.03 28.96
N MET A 4 13.64 -30.30 28.64
CA MET A 4 14.05 -30.70 27.28
C MET A 4 12.92 -30.53 26.27
N ILE A 5 11.67 -30.77 26.70
CA ILE A 5 10.49 -30.56 25.86
C ILE A 5 10.36 -29.08 25.51
N TRP A 6 10.47 -28.19 26.51
CA TRP A 6 10.38 -26.75 26.29
C TRP A 6 11.52 -26.20 25.41
N ILE A 7 12.75 -26.65 25.64
CA ILE A 7 13.89 -26.29 24.78
C ILE A 7 13.66 -26.77 23.34
N GLY A 8 13.19 -28.00 23.16
CA GLY A 8 12.85 -28.54 21.84
C GLY A 8 11.76 -27.72 21.14
N LEU A 9 10.72 -27.30 21.87
CA LEU A 9 9.65 -26.44 21.34
C LEU A 9 10.16 -25.07 20.92
N ILE A 10 11.04 -24.43 21.71
CA ILE A 10 11.64 -23.14 21.34
C ILE A 10 12.40 -23.27 20.02
N ILE A 11 13.26 -24.29 19.90
CA ILE A 11 14.04 -24.54 18.68
C ILE A 11 13.10 -24.79 17.50
N LEU A 12 12.08 -25.65 17.67
CA LEU A 12 11.09 -25.94 16.64
C LEU A 12 10.41 -24.67 16.14
N PHE A 13 9.93 -23.82 17.04
CA PHE A 13 9.25 -22.57 16.66
C PHE A 13 10.19 -21.59 15.96
N VAL A 14 11.44 -21.48 16.41
CA VAL A 14 12.44 -20.63 15.73
C VAL A 14 12.73 -21.14 14.32
N VAL A 15 12.87 -22.45 14.13
CA VAL A 15 13.09 -23.05 12.80
C VAL A 15 11.90 -22.82 11.88
N VAL A 16 10.68 -23.04 12.38
CA VAL A 16 9.44 -22.75 11.62
C VAL A 16 9.35 -21.28 11.25
N GLU A 17 9.74 -20.37 12.15
CA GLU A 17 9.74 -18.94 11.89
C GLU A 17 10.69 -18.57 10.75
N ILE A 18 11.90 -19.12 10.75
CA ILE A 18 12.88 -18.88 9.68
C ILE A 18 12.36 -19.42 8.33
N ALA A 19 11.70 -20.58 8.33
CA ALA A 19 11.16 -21.19 7.12
C ALA A 19 9.92 -20.45 6.56
N THR A 20 9.09 -19.86 7.42
CA THR A 20 7.81 -19.24 7.04
C THR A 20 7.88 -17.73 6.90
N VAL A 21 8.84 -17.07 7.54
CA VAL A 21 8.97 -15.60 7.63
C VAL A 21 7.64 -14.96 8.08
N GLY A 22 6.88 -15.67 8.93
CA GLY A 22 5.47 -15.40 9.21
C GLY A 22 5.18 -14.53 10.42
N LEU A 23 6.19 -14.15 11.20
CA LEU A 23 6.08 -13.44 12.49
C LEU A 23 5.15 -14.09 13.52
N THR A 24 4.73 -15.34 13.32
CA THR A 24 3.69 -15.96 14.15
C THR A 24 4.29 -16.96 15.13
N SER A 25 5.17 -17.83 14.64
CA SER A 25 5.87 -18.85 15.42
C SER A 25 6.77 -18.26 16.51
N ILE A 26 7.33 -17.06 16.28
CA ILE A 26 8.18 -16.39 17.27
C ILE A 26 7.47 -16.11 18.61
N TRP A 27 6.17 -15.85 18.60
CA TRP A 27 5.38 -15.62 19.83
C TRP A 27 5.14 -16.90 20.61
N PHE A 28 5.06 -18.04 19.92
CA PHE A 28 5.02 -19.35 20.54
C PHE A 28 6.38 -19.72 21.12
N ALA A 29 7.49 -19.37 20.47
CA ALA A 29 8.83 -19.49 21.05
C ALA A 29 8.96 -18.67 22.36
N GLY A 30 8.43 -17.44 22.38
CA GLY A 30 8.38 -16.61 23.59
C GLY A 30 7.56 -17.24 24.73
N GLY A 31 6.38 -17.78 24.44
CA GLY A 31 5.57 -18.51 25.42
C GLY A 31 6.28 -19.77 25.95
N ALA A 32 6.97 -20.51 25.09
CA ALA A 32 7.74 -21.69 25.47
C ALA A 32 8.93 -21.32 26.36
N LEU A 33 9.56 -20.18 26.11
CA LEU A 33 10.65 -19.65 26.95
C LEU A 33 10.18 -19.31 28.36
N ILE A 34 9.03 -18.64 28.52
CA ILE A 34 8.47 -18.35 29.86
C ILE A 34 8.11 -19.65 30.59
N SER A 35 7.58 -20.64 29.86
CA SER A 35 7.22 -21.94 30.43
C SER A 35 8.46 -22.75 30.84
N LEU A 36 9.55 -22.64 30.09
CA LEU A 36 10.86 -23.17 30.48
C LEU A 36 11.34 -22.54 31.79
N ILE A 37 11.24 -21.22 31.95
CA ILE A 37 11.64 -20.54 33.19
C ILE A 37 10.82 -21.06 34.37
N LEU A 38 9.50 -21.22 34.21
CA LEU A 38 8.65 -21.80 35.26
C LEU A 38 9.01 -23.26 35.57
N CYS A 39 9.37 -24.05 34.56
CA CYS A 39 9.89 -25.39 34.75
C CYS A 39 11.17 -25.39 35.59
N LEU A 40 12.09 -24.45 35.35
CA LEU A 40 13.31 -24.28 36.15
C LEU A 40 13.02 -23.82 37.59
N CYS A 41 11.92 -23.10 37.81
CA CYS A 41 11.43 -22.75 39.15
C CYS A 41 10.68 -23.89 39.87
N GLY A 42 10.54 -25.07 39.26
CA GLY A 42 9.86 -26.22 39.85
C GLY A 42 8.33 -26.13 39.87
N VAL A 43 7.75 -25.27 39.03
CA VAL A 43 6.29 -25.15 38.88
C VAL A 43 5.75 -26.38 38.15
N GLY A 44 4.60 -26.91 38.57
CA GLY A 44 4.02 -28.12 37.97
C GLY A 44 3.62 -27.97 36.50
N LEU A 45 3.66 -29.08 35.75
CA LEU A 45 3.43 -29.13 34.30
C LEU A 45 2.11 -28.47 33.84
N GLY A 46 1.02 -28.65 34.61
CA GLY A 46 -0.27 -28.04 34.29
C GLY A 46 -0.23 -26.50 34.24
N TRP A 47 0.50 -25.90 35.17
CA TRP A 47 0.73 -24.45 35.20
C TRP A 47 1.66 -23.99 34.08
N GLN A 48 2.69 -24.77 33.75
CA GLN A 48 3.58 -24.47 32.62
C GLN A 48 2.79 -24.41 31.31
N ILE A 49 1.94 -25.41 31.05
CA ILE A 49 1.10 -25.47 29.84
C ILE A 49 0.10 -24.31 29.82
N GLY A 50 -0.54 -24.00 30.96
CA GLY A 50 -1.44 -22.86 31.05
C GLY A 50 -0.76 -21.53 30.72
N VAL A 51 0.43 -21.30 31.29
CA VAL A 51 1.20 -20.08 31.04
C VAL A 51 1.68 -20.00 29.60
N PHE A 52 2.12 -21.11 29.00
CA PHE A 52 2.47 -21.15 27.58
C PHE A 52 1.37 -20.55 26.69
N PHE A 53 0.14 -21.09 26.80
CA PHE A 53 -0.97 -20.63 25.98
C PHE A 53 -1.36 -19.17 26.28
N VAL A 54 -1.43 -18.80 27.57
CA VAL A 54 -1.80 -17.44 27.96
C VAL A 54 -0.77 -16.42 27.44
N VAL A 55 0.52 -16.68 27.63
CA VAL A 55 1.59 -15.78 27.19
C VAL A 55 1.63 -15.69 25.65
N SER A 56 1.53 -16.82 24.95
CA SER A 56 1.51 -16.81 23.49
C SER A 56 0.29 -16.07 22.92
N LEU A 57 -0.90 -16.27 23.49
CA LEU A 57 -2.11 -15.56 23.07
C LEU A 57 -1.99 -14.05 23.34
N ILE A 58 -1.46 -13.65 24.50
CA ILE A 58 -1.20 -12.25 24.82
C ILE A 58 -0.21 -11.66 23.81
N LEU A 59 0.93 -12.31 23.59
CA LEU A 59 1.92 -11.85 22.61
C LEU A 59 1.30 -11.66 21.23
N VAL A 60 0.55 -12.65 20.73
CA VAL A 60 -0.13 -12.55 19.42
C VAL A 60 -1.19 -11.44 19.42
N ALA A 61 -2.04 -11.34 20.43
CA ALA A 61 -3.12 -10.35 20.48
C ALA A 61 -2.59 -8.92 20.50
N PHE A 62 -1.51 -8.65 21.26
CA PHE A 62 -0.89 -7.34 21.34
C PHE A 62 -0.06 -7.00 20.10
N THR A 63 0.61 -7.99 19.51
CA THR A 63 1.49 -7.76 18.36
C THR A 63 0.75 -7.79 17.04
N ARG A 64 -0.38 -8.50 16.91
CA ARG A 64 -1.21 -8.50 15.68
C ARG A 64 -1.58 -7.11 15.17
N PRO A 65 -2.12 -6.16 15.97
CA PRO A 65 -2.44 -4.82 15.46
C PRO A 65 -1.19 -4.05 15.00
N TRP A 66 -0.04 -4.28 15.63
CA TRP A 66 1.24 -3.69 15.23
C TRP A 66 1.79 -4.37 13.97
N ALA A 67 1.92 -5.69 13.97
CA ALA A 67 2.37 -6.48 12.83
C ALA A 67 1.54 -6.18 11.59
N VAL A 68 0.21 -6.12 11.66
CA VAL A 68 -0.61 -5.75 10.50
C VAL A 68 -0.36 -4.30 10.03
N LYS A 69 0.04 -3.39 10.92
CA LYS A 69 0.38 -2.01 10.57
C LYS A 69 1.75 -1.88 9.90
N TYR A 70 2.74 -2.65 10.35
CA TYR A 70 4.13 -2.59 9.87
C TYR A 70 4.48 -3.61 8.78
N LEU A 71 3.77 -4.73 8.75
CA LEU A 71 3.94 -5.85 7.82
C LEU A 71 2.93 -5.81 6.68
N LYS A 72 2.03 -4.82 6.65
CA LYS A 72 1.51 -4.40 5.36
C LYS A 72 2.75 -4.06 4.54
N PRO A 73 3.04 -4.78 3.44
CA PRO A 73 3.94 -4.22 2.48
C PRO A 73 3.35 -2.85 2.21
N HIS A 74 4.10 -1.79 2.52
CA HIS A 74 3.95 -0.59 1.74
C HIS A 74 4.09 -1.10 0.32
N LEU A 75 2.94 -1.37 -0.32
CA LEU A 75 2.84 -1.56 -1.75
C LEU A 75 3.69 -0.44 -2.27
N ILE A 76 4.82 -0.84 -2.82
CA ILE A 76 5.94 0.04 -3.04
C ILE A 76 5.35 1.26 -3.73
N ARG A 77 5.38 2.40 -3.03
CA ARG A 77 5.06 3.71 -3.59
C ARG A 77 6.21 4.06 -4.51
N THR A 78 6.36 3.31 -5.59
CA THR A 78 7.38 3.55 -6.61
C THR A 78 6.91 4.72 -7.45
N ASN A 79 7.20 5.96 -7.06
CA ASN A 79 7.10 7.15 -7.92
C ASN A 79 5.67 7.66 -8.28
N TYR A 80 4.63 6.81 -8.28
CA TYR A 80 3.28 7.18 -8.73
C TYR A 80 2.64 8.32 -7.93
N GLU A 81 2.66 8.27 -6.61
CA GLU A 81 1.96 9.27 -5.79
C GLU A 81 2.62 10.64 -5.78
N GLN A 82 3.91 10.74 -6.13
CA GLN A 82 4.56 12.05 -6.26
C GLN A 82 3.99 12.84 -7.44
N ALA A 83 3.50 12.16 -8.48
CA ALA A 83 2.86 12.82 -9.60
C ALA A 83 1.47 13.36 -9.25
N ILE A 84 0.81 12.85 -8.20
CA ILE A 84 -0.52 13.34 -7.78
C ILE A 84 -0.38 14.76 -7.24
N GLY A 85 -1.11 15.70 -7.84
CA GLY A 85 -1.05 17.11 -7.52
C GLY A 85 -0.03 17.92 -8.32
N GLU A 86 0.87 17.26 -9.07
CA GLU A 86 1.78 17.93 -10.00
C GLU A 86 1.06 18.31 -11.31
N ASN A 87 1.69 19.24 -12.04
CA ASN A 87 1.25 19.65 -13.35
C ASN A 87 2.05 18.91 -14.42
N VAL A 88 1.34 18.31 -15.37
CA VAL A 88 1.92 17.54 -16.47
C VAL A 88 1.47 18.15 -17.79
N CYS A 89 2.33 18.07 -18.80
CA CYS A 89 2.00 18.53 -20.15
C CYS A 89 1.43 17.36 -20.95
N LEU A 90 0.31 17.61 -21.63
CA LEU A 90 -0.29 16.63 -22.55
C LEU A 90 0.49 16.61 -23.85
N THR A 91 0.90 15.42 -24.30
CA THR A 91 1.48 15.21 -25.63
C THR A 91 0.43 14.80 -26.66
N GLU A 92 -0.67 14.20 -26.21
CA GLU A 92 -1.81 13.83 -27.06
C GLU A 92 -3.11 14.33 -26.42
N THR A 93 -4.06 14.75 -27.27
CA THR A 93 -5.38 15.20 -26.85
C THR A 93 -6.10 14.12 -26.04
N VAL A 94 -6.51 14.50 -24.84
CA VAL A 94 -7.25 13.63 -23.92
C VAL A 94 -8.73 13.65 -24.30
N ASP A 95 -9.23 12.48 -24.68
CA ASP A 95 -10.64 12.23 -24.98
C ASP A 95 -11.04 10.85 -24.44
N ASN A 96 -11.87 10.85 -23.40
CA ASN A 96 -12.34 9.62 -22.75
C ASN A 96 -13.25 8.78 -23.68
N GLN A 97 -14.00 9.40 -24.59
CA GLN A 97 -14.89 8.68 -25.52
C GLN A 97 -14.09 7.97 -26.62
N ARG A 98 -12.99 8.58 -27.05
CA ARG A 98 -12.09 8.00 -28.07
C ARG A 98 -11.00 7.13 -27.47
N GLY A 99 -10.81 7.18 -26.15
CA GLY A 99 -9.73 6.46 -25.48
C GLY A 99 -8.34 6.98 -25.87
N THR A 100 -8.20 8.27 -26.16
CA THR A 100 -6.93 8.91 -26.52
C THR A 100 -6.44 9.82 -25.39
N GLY A 101 -5.12 10.04 -25.31
CA GLY A 101 -4.53 10.92 -24.32
C GLY A 101 -3.25 10.36 -23.72
N THR A 102 -2.21 11.20 -23.77
CA THR A 102 -0.87 10.92 -23.25
C THR A 102 -0.33 12.19 -22.61
N ALA A 103 0.38 12.03 -21.49
CA ALA A 103 1.06 13.10 -20.79
C ALA A 103 2.53 12.72 -20.56
N VAL A 104 3.40 13.73 -20.49
CA VAL A 104 4.80 13.53 -20.09
C VAL A 104 4.99 14.03 -18.66
N TYR A 105 5.51 13.15 -17.81
CA TYR A 105 5.94 13.48 -16.44
C TYR A 105 7.39 13.04 -16.25
N LYS A 106 8.26 13.99 -15.88
CA LYS A 106 9.71 13.76 -15.68
C LYS A 106 10.39 13.02 -16.84
N GLY A 107 9.97 13.29 -18.08
CA GLY A 107 10.53 12.68 -19.29
C GLY A 107 10.01 11.28 -19.62
N GLN A 108 9.05 10.75 -18.86
CA GLN A 108 8.36 9.50 -19.17
C GLN A 108 6.96 9.78 -19.70
N GLU A 109 6.52 9.02 -20.71
CA GLU A 109 5.16 9.07 -21.25
C GLU A 109 4.20 8.21 -20.43
N TRP A 110 3.02 8.75 -20.16
CA TRP A 110 1.95 8.14 -19.38
C TRP A 110 0.62 8.30 -20.10
N THR A 111 -0.25 7.29 -20.01
CA THR A 111 -1.62 7.44 -20.51
C THR A 111 -2.38 8.45 -19.66
N ALA A 112 -3.04 9.39 -20.30
CA ALA A 112 -3.82 10.43 -19.63
C ALA A 112 -5.32 10.33 -19.97
N ARG A 113 -6.16 10.54 -18.95
CA ARG A 113 -7.63 10.55 -19.06
C ARG A 113 -8.21 11.70 -18.26
N ALA A 114 -9.33 12.25 -18.70
CA ALA A 114 -10.03 13.28 -17.93
C ALA A 114 -10.65 12.62 -16.68
N SER A 115 -10.50 13.24 -15.51
CA SER A 115 -11.15 12.78 -14.28
C SER A 115 -12.67 12.98 -14.33
N GLU A 116 -13.12 14.01 -15.02
CA GLU A 116 -14.54 14.29 -15.26
C GLU A 116 -14.95 13.78 -16.65
N ASP A 117 -16.10 13.11 -16.71
CA ASP A 117 -16.63 12.58 -17.95
C ASP A 117 -17.06 13.72 -18.89
N GLY A 118 -16.74 13.60 -20.18
CA GLY A 118 -17.04 14.62 -21.19
C GLY A 118 -16.04 15.79 -21.29
N LYS A 119 -15.09 15.94 -20.38
CA LYS A 119 -14.01 16.93 -20.51
C LYS A 119 -12.94 16.45 -21.49
N ARG A 120 -12.50 17.36 -22.36
CA ARG A 120 -11.42 17.15 -23.33
C ARG A 120 -10.32 18.17 -23.09
N TYR A 121 -9.08 17.74 -23.25
CA TYR A 121 -7.92 18.60 -23.12
C TYR A 121 -7.05 18.45 -24.35
N GLU A 122 -6.67 19.56 -24.98
CA GLU A 122 -5.87 19.54 -26.20
C GLU A 122 -4.40 19.19 -25.90
N ALA A 123 -3.72 18.61 -26.88
CA ALA A 123 -2.28 18.42 -26.82
C ALA A 123 -1.56 19.77 -26.58
N GLY A 124 -0.52 19.76 -25.75
CA GLY A 124 0.20 20.95 -25.29
C GLY A 124 -0.41 21.61 -24.05
N THR A 125 -1.58 21.18 -23.60
CA THR A 125 -2.22 21.72 -22.38
C THR A 125 -1.49 21.23 -21.12
N ILE A 126 -1.26 22.13 -20.16
CA ILE A 126 -0.79 21.79 -18.82
C ILE A 126 -2.00 21.46 -17.96
N VAL A 127 -2.03 20.24 -17.44
CA VAL A 127 -3.13 19.71 -16.62
C VAL A 127 -2.59 19.22 -15.29
N LYS A 128 -3.44 19.23 -14.25
CA LYS A 128 -3.07 18.77 -12.92
C LYS A 128 -3.48 17.32 -12.74
N VAL A 129 -2.58 16.47 -12.25
CA VAL A 129 -2.90 15.08 -11.95
C VAL A 129 -3.73 15.02 -10.66
N LYS A 130 -4.95 14.48 -10.76
CA LYS A 130 -5.86 14.33 -9.62
C LYS A 130 -5.74 12.97 -8.97
N GLU A 131 -5.62 11.92 -9.77
CA GLU A 131 -5.45 10.55 -9.30
C GLU A 131 -4.73 9.71 -10.35
N ILE A 132 -4.22 8.54 -9.95
CA ILE A 132 -3.59 7.58 -10.87
C ILE A 132 -4.23 6.22 -10.62
N ARG A 133 -4.65 5.55 -11.70
CA ARG A 133 -5.12 4.16 -11.64
C ARG A 133 -4.26 3.31 -12.59
N GLY A 134 -3.44 2.44 -12.01
CA GLY A 134 -2.47 1.65 -12.78
C GLY A 134 -1.46 2.54 -13.49
N VAL A 135 -1.43 2.46 -14.83
CA VAL A 135 -0.56 3.29 -15.69
C VAL A 135 -1.25 4.52 -16.26
N THR A 136 -2.50 4.78 -15.84
CA THR A 136 -3.31 5.89 -16.35
C THR A 136 -3.40 7.01 -15.32
N MET A 137 -2.95 8.21 -15.71
CA MET A 137 -3.13 9.44 -14.96
C MET A 137 -4.50 10.05 -15.28
N TYR A 138 -5.28 10.31 -14.25
CA TYR A 138 -6.51 11.07 -14.36
C TYR A 138 -6.23 12.53 -14.03
N VAL A 139 -6.50 13.39 -15.00
CA VAL A 139 -6.10 14.79 -14.98
C VAL A 139 -7.32 15.71 -14.92
N THR A 140 -7.10 16.92 -14.41
CA THR A 140 -8.06 18.02 -14.32
C THR A 140 -7.43 19.32 -14.79
N GLU A 141 -8.24 20.35 -15.01
CA GLU A 141 -7.77 21.70 -15.34
C GLU A 141 -6.70 22.18 -14.36
N SER A 142 -5.57 22.68 -14.87
CA SER A 142 -4.55 23.33 -14.05
C SER A 142 -4.81 24.83 -14.02
N GLY A 143 -4.79 25.42 -12.82
CA GLY A 143 -4.88 26.87 -12.65
C GLY A 143 -3.64 27.65 -13.12
N LEU A 144 -2.60 26.96 -13.61
CA LEU A 144 -1.37 27.60 -14.12
C LEU A 144 -1.43 27.95 -15.61
N MET A 145 -2.40 27.42 -16.36
CA MET A 145 -2.60 27.88 -17.73
C MET A 145 -3.43 29.17 -17.72
N PRO A 146 -2.99 30.23 -18.44
CA PRO A 146 -3.88 31.29 -18.84
C PRO A 146 -5.02 30.65 -19.62
N GLN A 147 -6.26 30.88 -19.17
CA GLN A 147 -7.46 30.47 -19.89
C GLN A 147 -7.32 30.96 -21.33
N VAL A 148 -7.17 30.05 -22.29
CA VAL A 148 -7.37 30.40 -23.70
C VAL A 148 -8.81 30.87 -23.77
N PRO A 149 -9.09 32.11 -24.20
CA PRO A 149 -10.46 32.61 -24.26
C PRO A 149 -11.27 31.60 -25.07
N THR A 150 -12.31 31.03 -24.46
CA THR A 150 -13.32 30.30 -25.19
C THR A 150 -13.91 31.29 -26.18
N THR A 151 -13.46 31.26 -27.43
CA THR A 151 -14.06 32.06 -28.49
C THR A 151 -15.55 31.74 -28.50
N PRO A 152 -16.44 32.71 -28.26
CA PRO A 152 -17.87 32.48 -28.38
C PRO A 152 -18.10 31.93 -29.79
N GLN A 153 -18.83 30.81 -29.89
CA GLN A 153 -19.24 30.30 -31.18
C GLN A 153 -19.98 31.42 -31.90
N THR A 154 -19.36 31.95 -32.96
CA THR A 154 -20.02 32.87 -33.88
C THR A 154 -21.17 32.08 -34.50
N GLU A 155 -22.37 32.36 -34.03
CA GLU A 155 -23.61 31.87 -34.58
C GLU A 155 -23.71 32.38 -36.02
N GLN A 156 -23.26 31.55 -36.97
CA GLN A 156 -23.68 31.63 -38.35
C GLN A 156 -25.19 31.40 -38.38
N LYS A 157 -25.95 32.48 -38.50
CA LYS A 157 -27.25 32.42 -39.16
C LYS A 157 -27.33 33.51 -40.21
N ALA A 158 -26.93 33.13 -41.42
CA ALA A 158 -27.44 33.73 -42.63
C ALA A 158 -28.95 33.40 -42.70
N GLU A 159 -29.78 34.44 -42.72
CA GLU A 159 -30.93 34.65 -43.62
C GLU A 159 -31.60 35.99 -43.31
#